data_AF-A0A239QRR7-F1
#
_entry.id   AF-A0A239QRR7-F1
#
_cell.length_a   1.000
_cell.length_b   1.000
_cell.length_c   1.000
_cell.angle_alpha   90.00
_cell.angle_beta   90.00
_cell.angle_gamma   90.00
#
_symmetry.space_group_name_H-M   'P 1'
#
loop_
_entity.id
_entity.type
_entity.pdbx_description
1 polymer ?
#
loop_
_entity_poly.entity_id
_entity_poly.type
_entity_poly.pdbx_seq_one_letter_code
_entity_poly.pdbx_strand_id
1 'polypeptide(L)'
;MLDAVPEGAVVETDLTLMARLVPQAEVYWMGNPTNPVPDYVVFDLESHVWHDDPDPDGARWATERHGVEFETVLEADSFQVATRVTP
;
A
#
# COMPACT_ATOMS: atom_id res chain seq x y z
N MET A 1 2.93 -3.43 10.92
CA MET A 1 3.34 -2.97 9.58
C MET A 1 4.66 -3.59 9.18
N LEU A 2 5.76 -3.28 9.87
CA LEU A 2 7.11 -3.66 9.46
C LEU A 2 7.30 -5.18 9.32
N ASP A 3 6.64 -6.00 10.15
CA ASP A 3 6.72 -7.47 10.04
C ASP A 3 5.99 -8.05 8.81
N ALA A 4 5.01 -7.33 8.28
CA ALA A 4 4.22 -7.78 7.11
C ALA A 4 4.87 -7.39 5.78
N VAL A 5 5.81 -6.44 5.79
CA VAL A 5 6.52 -5.96 4.61
C VAL A 5 7.96 -6.46 4.68
N PRO A 6 8.36 -7.41 3.82
CA PRO A 6 9.73 -7.93 3.80
C PRO A 6 10.77 -6.83 3.51
N GLU A 7 11.98 -7.01 4.04
CA GLU A 7 13.12 -6.15 3.71
C GLU A 7 13.44 -6.20 2.22
N GLY A 8 13.66 -5.03 1.62
CA GLY A 8 13.96 -4.87 0.19
C GLY A 8 12.76 -4.98 -0.75
N ALA A 9 11.54 -5.17 -0.24
CA ALA A 9 10.33 -5.19 -1.07
C ALA A 9 10.06 -3.82 -1.72
N VAL A 10 9.39 -3.82 -2.88
CA VAL A 10 8.87 -2.59 -3.49
C VAL A 10 7.48 -2.29 -2.90
N VAL A 11 7.33 -1.12 -2.28
CA VAL A 11 6.14 -0.73 -1.55
C VAL A 11 5.58 0.58 -2.11
N GLU A 12 4.27 0.63 -2.33
CA GLU A 12 3.56 1.88 -2.58
C GLU A 12 2.72 2.27 -1.35
N THR A 13 2.79 3.54 -0.93
CA THR A 13 2.14 3.98 0.32
C THR A 13 1.78 5.47 0.35
N ASP A 14 0.99 5.87 1.34
CA ASP A 14 0.65 7.26 1.67
C ASP A 14 1.87 8.01 2.24
N LEU A 15 1.91 9.34 2.04
CA LEU A 15 3.00 10.20 2.54
C LEU A 15 3.25 10.03 4.04
N THR A 16 2.18 9.83 4.81
CA THR A 16 2.16 9.69 6.28
C THR A 16 2.91 8.46 6.77
N LEU A 17 3.01 7.41 5.94
CA LEU A 17 3.64 6.14 6.29
C LEU A 17 5.02 5.95 5.65
N MET A 18 5.37 6.73 4.63
CA MET A 18 6.65 6.60 3.91
C MET A 18 7.86 6.60 4.84
N ALA A 19 7.93 7.54 5.79
CA ALA A 19 9.07 7.66 6.69
C ALA A 19 9.31 6.40 7.56
N ARG A 20 8.27 5.59 7.81
CA ARG A 20 8.37 4.34 8.55
C ARG A 20 8.86 3.18 7.69
N LEU A 21 8.63 3.23 6.38
CA LEU A 21 8.91 2.15 5.43
C LEU A 21 10.25 2.32 4.70
N VAL A 22 10.68 3.57 4.46
CA VAL A 22 11.94 3.90 3.77
C VAL A 22 13.17 3.19 4.37
N PRO A 23 13.30 2.98 5.70
CA PRO A 23 14.44 2.27 6.24
C PRO A 23 14.57 0.80 5.83
N GLN A 24 13.50 0.17 5.34
CA GLN A 24 13.47 -1.28 5.07
C GLN A 24 13.01 -1.68 3.67
N ALA A 25 12.46 -0.76 2.88
CA ALA A 25 11.84 -1.07 1.59
C ALA A 25 12.14 0.01 0.54
N GLU A 26 11.96 -0.35 -0.74
CA GLU A 26 11.93 0.63 -1.83
C GLU A 26 10.53 1.25 -1.88
N VAL A 27 10.40 2.51 -1.46
CA VAL A 27 9.08 3.12 -1.21
C VAL A 27 8.71 4.16 -2.27
N TYR A 28 7.53 3.97 -2.86
CA TYR A 28 6.88 4.88 -3.79
C TYR A 28 5.66 5.54 -3.15
N TRP A 29 5.43 6.81 -3.50
CA TRP A 29 4.24 7.52 -3.06
C TRP A 29 3.05 7.23 -4.00
N MET A 30 1.90 6.84 -3.44
CA MET A 30 0.69 6.51 -4.18
C MET A 30 0.18 7.60 -5.13
N GLY A 31 0.49 8.88 -4.87
CA GLY A 31 0.09 9.99 -5.73
C GLY A 31 0.87 10.09 -7.06
N ASN A 32 1.91 9.29 -7.27
CA ASN A 32 2.66 9.32 -8.53
C ASN A 32 2.11 8.27 -9.53
N PRO A 33 1.42 8.66 -10.61
CA PRO A 33 0.75 7.72 -11.53
C PRO A 33 1.71 6.85 -12.36
N THR A 34 3.00 7.14 -12.36
CA THR A 34 4.02 6.41 -13.16
C THR A 34 4.82 5.40 -12.35
N ASN A 35 4.39 5.10 -11.12
CA ASN A 35 5.06 4.10 -10.27
C ASN A 35 5.09 2.73 -10.97
N PRO A 36 6.17 1.94 -10.77
CA PRO A 36 6.15 0.53 -11.14
C PRO A 36 5.09 -0.21 -10.31
N VAL A 37 4.66 -1.38 -10.78
CA VAL A 37 3.74 -2.24 -10.01
C VAL A 37 4.46 -2.75 -8.75
N PRO A 38 4.01 -2.37 -7.54
CA PRO A 38 4.70 -2.73 -6.30
C PRO A 38 4.47 -4.21 -5.93
N ASP A 39 5.28 -4.70 -4.99
CA ASP A 39 5.04 -5.98 -4.33
C ASP A 39 3.98 -5.84 -3.24
N TYR A 40 3.99 -4.70 -2.53
CA TYR A 40 3.05 -4.40 -1.45
C TYR A 40 2.46 -3.00 -1.58
N VAL A 41 1.22 -2.86 -1.14
CA VAL A 41 0.58 -1.56 -0.88
C VAL A 41 0.34 -1.46 0.62
N VAL A 42 0.80 -0.35 1.21
CA VAL A 42 0.50 -0.01 2.61
C VAL A 42 -0.39 1.22 2.61
N PHE A 43 -1.65 1.02 2.94
CA PHE A 43 -2.73 1.98 2.80
C PHE A 43 -3.07 2.58 4.16
N ASP A 44 -2.98 3.90 4.31
CA ASP A 44 -3.31 4.59 5.57
C ASP A 44 -4.80 4.91 5.62
N LEU A 45 -5.54 4.25 6.52
CA LEU A 45 -6.98 4.44 6.67
C LEU A 45 -7.32 5.79 7.31
N GLU A 46 -6.35 6.45 7.95
CA GLU A 46 -6.50 7.77 8.56
C GLU A 46 -6.01 8.90 7.64
N SER A 47 -5.53 8.56 6.43
CA SER A 47 -5.05 9.56 5.47
C SER A 47 -6.20 10.43 4.96
N HIS A 48 -5.95 11.74 4.94
CA HIS A 48 -6.91 12.74 4.47
C HIS A 48 -7.25 12.59 2.98
N VAL A 49 -6.46 11.80 2.24
CA VAL A 49 -6.62 11.54 0.80
C VAL A 49 -7.87 10.71 0.52
N TRP A 50 -8.31 9.88 1.46
CA TRP A 50 -9.38 8.89 1.26
C TRP A 50 -10.71 9.26 1.92
N HIS A 51 -10.83 10.44 2.52
CA HIS A 51 -12.02 10.87 3.27
C HIS A 51 -13.34 10.86 2.48
N ASP A 52 -13.28 10.91 1.15
CA ASP A 52 -14.45 10.85 0.27
C ASP A 52 -14.84 9.41 -0.11
N ASP A 53 -14.02 8.39 0.21
CA ASP A 53 -14.37 6.98 0.07
C ASP A 53 -15.02 6.49 1.38
N PRO A 54 -16.30 6.07 1.36
CA PRO A 54 -16.98 5.55 2.55
C PRO A 54 -16.45 4.18 3.01
N ASP A 55 -15.70 3.47 2.16
CA ASP A 55 -15.14 2.15 2.45
C ASP A 55 -13.75 1.99 1.81
N PRO A 56 -12.74 2.68 2.34
CA PRO A 56 -11.39 2.64 1.80
C PRO A 56 -10.80 1.24 1.94
N ASP A 57 -10.40 0.66 0.82
CA ASP A 57 -9.81 -0.68 0.74
C ASP A 57 -8.52 -0.63 -0.10
N GLY A 58 -7.40 -0.93 0.55
CA GLY A 58 -6.07 -0.87 -0.08
C GLY A 58 -5.86 -1.92 -1.17
N ALA A 59 -6.43 -3.12 -1.03
CA ALA A 59 -6.29 -4.19 -2.02
C ALA A 59 -7.14 -3.91 -3.26
N ARG A 60 -8.38 -3.45 -3.06
CA ARG A 60 -9.26 -2.99 -4.15
C ARG A 60 -8.62 -1.85 -4.91
N TRP A 61 -8.16 -0.82 -4.20
CA TRP A 61 -7.47 0.32 -4.80
C TRP A 61 -6.24 -0.10 -5.61
N ALA A 62 -5.39 -0.97 -5.05
CA ALA A 62 -4.17 -1.44 -5.71
C ALA A 62 -4.49 -2.24 -6.98
N THR A 63 -5.52 -3.08 -6.91
CA THR A 63 -5.98 -3.89 -8.04
C THR A 63 -6.49 -3.02 -9.18
N GLU A 64 -7.34 -2.04 -8.88
CA GLU A 64 -7.88 -1.09 -9.87
C GLU A 64 -6.77 -0.23 -10.50
N ARG A 65 -5.79 0.19 -9.70
CA ARG A 65 -4.68 1.05 -10.15
C ARG A 65 -3.68 0.33 -11.04
N HIS A 66 -3.28 -0.88 -10.68
CA HIS A 66 -2.17 -1.58 -11.32
C HIS A 66 -2.61 -2.64 -12.33
N GLY A 67 -3.90 -2.98 -12.35
CA GLY A 67 -4.45 -3.99 -13.26
C GLY A 67 -3.96 -5.41 -12.99
N VAL A 68 -3.41 -5.65 -11.79
CA VAL A 68 -3.03 -6.98 -11.29
C VAL A 68 -3.68 -7.19 -9.93
N GLU A 69 -3.93 -8.43 -9.55
CA GLU A 69 -4.66 -8.74 -8.32
C GLU A 69 -3.80 -8.49 -7.07
N PHE A 70 -4.42 -7.90 -6.06
CA PHE A 70 -3.86 -7.70 -4.73
C PHE A 70 -4.80 -8.26 -3.68
N GLU A 71 -4.23 -8.80 -2.60
CA GLU A 71 -4.97 -9.34 -1.46
C GLU A 71 -4.48 -8.73 -0.15
N THR A 72 -5.40 -8.40 0.74
CA THR A 72 -5.08 -7.89 2.08
C THR A 72 -4.46 -9.00 2.93
N VAL A 73 -3.23 -8.77 3.40
CA VAL A 73 -2.47 -9.67 4.28
C VAL A 73 -2.43 -9.20 5.74
N LEU A 74 -2.71 -7.92 5.97
CA LEU A 74 -2.84 -7.37 7.31
C LEU A 74 -3.87 -6.25 7.31
N GLU A 75 -4.81 -6.33 8.25
CA GLU A 75 -5.73 -5.26 8.59
C GLU A 75 -5.43 -4.81 10.03
N ALA A 76 -5.12 -3.54 10.19
CA ALA A 76 -4.89 -2.89 11.47
C ALA A 76 -5.83 -1.70 11.62
N ASP A 77 -5.99 -1.20 12.85
CA ASP A 77 -6.94 -0.12 13.15
C ASP A 77 -6.72 1.16 12.32
N SER A 78 -5.48 1.43 11.89
CA SER A 78 -5.11 2.65 11.15
C SER A 78 -4.52 2.40 9.77
N PHE A 79 -4.30 1.16 9.35
CA PHE A 79 -3.74 0.87 8.03
C PHE A 79 -4.04 -0.56 7.56
N GLN A 80 -4.00 -0.75 6.26
CA GLN A 80 -4.02 -2.07 5.62
C GLN A 80 -2.70 -2.33 4.90
N VAL A 81 -2.33 -3.61 4.80
CA VAL A 81 -1.25 -4.08 3.93
C VAL A 81 -1.83 -5.06 2.94
N ALA A 82 -1.66 -4.79 1.65
CA ALA A 82 -2.01 -5.69 0.57
C ALA A 82 -0.75 -6.18 -0.13
N THR A 83 -0.73 -7.45 -0.54
CA THR A 83 0.35 -8.04 -1.34
C THR A 83 -0.15 -8.28 -2.76
N ARG A 84 0.74 -8.14 -3.74
CA ARG A 84 0.46 -8.57 -5.12
C ARG A 84 0.31 -10.09 -5.16
N VAL A 85 -0.77 -10.56 -5.77
CA VAL A 85 -0.95 -11.99 -6.07
C VAL A 85 -0.10 -12.31 -7.29
N THR A 86 0.83 -13.25 -7.12
CA THR A 86 1.58 -13.83 -8.24
C THR A 86 0.94 -15.16 -8.62
N PRO A 87 0.66 -15.41 -9.91
CA PRO A 87 0.17 -16.71 -10.37
C PRO A 87 1.19 -17.84 -10.22
#